data_AF-A0A2H9N8Y5-F1
#
_entry.id   AF-A0A2H9N8Y5-F1
#
_cell.length_a   1.000
_cell.length_b   1.000
_cell.length_c   1.000
_cell.angle_alpha   90.00
_cell.angle_beta   90.00
_cell.angle_gamma   90.00
#
_symmetry.space_group_name_H-M   'P 1'
#
loop_
_entity.id
_entity.type
_entity.pdbx_description
1 polymer ?
#
loop_
_entity_poly.entity_id
_entity_poly.type
_entity_poly.pdbx_seq_one_letter_code
_entity_poly.pdbx_strand_id
1 'polypeptide(L)'
;MVNRNFVGRCGLYCGACGIYRAYKDDGEYLERLAKHFKCPPEKVRCEGCMALTPECWGYDCKIVQCLRNKGLQFCYQCNEYENKTCEKFEKLARPYLKENGVDLRANLER
;
A
#
# COMPACT_ATOMS: atom_id res chain seq x y z
N MET A 1 -0.78 -22.12 3.51
CA MET A 1 0.46 -21.29 3.48
C MET A 1 0.06 -19.85 3.18
N VAL A 2 0.49 -18.88 3.99
CA VAL A 2 0.24 -17.46 3.73
C VAL A 2 1.18 -16.99 2.62
N ASN A 3 0.65 -16.56 1.46
CA ASN A 3 1.47 -15.96 0.42
C ASN A 3 1.91 -14.56 0.87
N ARG A 4 3.18 -14.44 1.27
CA ARG A 4 3.77 -13.19 1.80
C ARG A 4 3.74 -12.03 0.81
N ASN A 5 3.55 -12.29 -0.49
CA ASN A 5 3.49 -11.24 -1.51
C ASN A 5 2.29 -10.29 -1.32
N PHE A 6 1.25 -10.77 -0.65
CA PHE A 6 0.00 -10.03 -0.43
C PHE A 6 -0.08 -9.33 0.93
N VAL A 7 0.98 -9.37 1.72
CA VAL A 7 1.05 -8.61 2.96
C VAL A 7 1.51 -7.20 2.62
N GLY A 8 0.62 -6.22 2.73
CA GLY A 8 0.98 -4.83 2.54
C GLY A 8 1.94 -4.38 3.63
N ARG A 9 3.01 -3.70 3.22
CA ARG A 9 3.99 -3.12 4.16
C ARG A 9 3.36 -2.09 5.12
N CYS A 10 2.17 -1.59 4.78
CA CYS A 10 1.35 -0.68 5.56
C CYS A 10 0.26 -1.37 6.40
N GLY A 11 0.13 -2.70 6.39
CA GLY A 11 -0.95 -3.42 7.07
C GLY A 11 -2.19 -3.67 6.22
N LEU A 12 -2.28 -3.11 5.03
CA LEU A 12 -3.38 -3.41 4.12
C LEU A 12 -3.12 -4.74 3.40
N TYR A 13 -4.07 -5.66 3.44
CA TYR A 13 -4.01 -6.84 2.57
C TYR A 13 -4.01 -6.39 1.10
N CYS A 14 -3.02 -6.80 0.29
CA CYS A 14 -2.91 -6.33 -1.09
C CYS A 14 -4.13 -6.68 -1.94
N GLY A 15 -4.82 -7.79 -1.65
CA GLY A 15 -6.08 -8.12 -2.32
C GLY A 15 -7.24 -7.17 -2.01
N ALA A 16 -7.10 -6.25 -1.04
CA ALA A 16 -8.02 -5.16 -0.77
C ALA A 16 -7.47 -3.79 -1.21
N CYS A 17 -6.26 -3.73 -1.78
CA CYS A 17 -5.64 -2.50 -2.24
C CYS A 17 -6.19 -2.08 -3.60
N GLY A 18 -6.69 -0.83 -3.70
CA GLY A 18 -7.25 -0.29 -4.95
C GLY A 18 -6.29 -0.37 -6.15
N ILE A 19 -4.99 -0.13 -5.96
CA ILE A 19 -4.00 -0.22 -7.06
C ILE A 19 -3.81 -1.66 -7.53
N TYR A 20 -3.69 -2.60 -6.58
CA TYR A 20 -3.52 -4.02 -6.92
C TYR A 20 -4.76 -4.54 -7.64
N ARG A 21 -5.96 -4.20 -7.15
CA ARG A 21 -7.22 -4.60 -7.76
C ARG A 21 -7.43 -3.96 -9.11
N ALA A 22 -7.14 -2.67 -9.28
CA ALA A 22 -7.20 -2.01 -10.58
C ALA A 22 -6.34 -2.72 -11.63
N TYR A 23 -5.12 -3.12 -11.28
CA TYR A 23 -4.24 -3.83 -12.19
C TYR A 23 -4.73 -5.26 -12.52
N LYS A 24 -5.22 -6.00 -11.52
CA LYS A 24 -5.63 -7.40 -11.69
C LYS A 24 -7.01 -7.58 -12.29
N ASP A 25 -7.90 -6.63 -12.04
CA ASP A 25 -9.29 -6.68 -12.49
C ASP A 25 -9.49 -5.92 -13.81
N ASP A 26 -8.55 -5.03 -14.16
CA ASP A 26 -8.58 -4.19 -15.36
C ASP A 26 -9.84 -3.28 -15.41
N GLY A 27 -10.10 -2.68 -16.56
CA GLY A 27 -11.35 -1.98 -16.87
C GLY A 27 -11.43 -0.55 -16.34
N GLU A 28 -12.66 -0.06 -16.15
CA GLU A 28 -12.92 1.36 -15.90
C GLU A 28 -12.23 1.91 -14.64
N TYR A 29 -12.04 1.07 -13.61
CA TYR A 29 -11.38 1.50 -12.39
C TYR A 29 -9.88 1.75 -12.61
N LEU A 30 -9.22 0.95 -13.46
CA LEU A 30 -7.83 1.16 -13.88
C LEU A 30 -7.68 2.51 -14.58
N GLU A 31 -8.55 2.78 -15.57
CA GLU A 31 -8.55 4.04 -16.32
C GLU A 31 -8.78 5.26 -15.42
N ARG A 32 -9.71 5.14 -14.47
CA ARG A 32 -9.98 6.20 -13.48
C ARG A 32 -8.77 6.49 -12.61
N LEU A 33 -8.06 5.46 -12.15
CA LEU A 33 -6.84 5.65 -11.35
C LEU A 33 -5.69 6.21 -12.20
N ALA A 34 -5.50 5.73 -13.42
CA ALA A 34 -4.52 6.25 -14.36
C ALA A 34 -4.71 7.76 -14.58
N LYS A 35 -5.95 8.18 -14.84
CA LYS A 35 -6.32 9.60 -14.96
C LYS A 35 -6.08 10.38 -13.66
N HIS A 36 -6.43 9.81 -12.51
CA HIS A 36 -6.21 10.44 -11.21
C HIS A 36 -4.72 10.67 -10.93
N PHE A 37 -3.87 9.69 -11.24
CA PHE A 37 -2.42 9.79 -11.07
C PHE A 37 -1.70 10.46 -12.23
N LYS A 38 -2.42 10.85 -13.29
CA LYS A 38 -1.88 11.47 -14.50
C LYS A 38 -0.76 10.62 -15.13
N CYS A 39 -0.99 9.31 -15.20
CA CYS A 39 -0.09 8.36 -15.85
C CYS A 39 -0.86 7.47 -16.84
N PRO A 40 -0.17 6.81 -17.79
CA PRO A 40 -0.79 5.78 -18.63
C PRO A 40 -1.29 4.59 -17.77
N PRO A 41 -2.40 3.93 -18.14
CA PRO A 41 -2.94 2.77 -17.43
C PRO A 41 -1.92 1.66 -17.16
N GLU A 42 -0.99 1.45 -18.10
CA GLU A 42 0.08 0.44 -18.01
C GLU A 42 1.04 0.74 -16.86
N LYS A 43 1.13 2.01 -16.43
CA LYS A 43 1.92 2.41 -15.25
C LYS A 43 1.21 2.17 -13.94
N VAL A 44 -0.08 1.85 -13.91
CA VAL A 44 -0.83 1.47 -12.69
C VAL A 44 -0.65 -0.04 -12.42
N ARG A 45 0.58 -0.54 -12.57
CA ARG A 45 0.92 -1.96 -12.39
C ARG A 45 1.23 -2.29 -10.93
N CYS A 46 0.79 -3.44 -10.41
CA CYS A 46 1.16 -3.87 -9.06
C CYS A 46 1.07 -5.39 -8.88
N GLU A 47 2.18 -6.02 -8.47
CA GLU A 47 2.25 -7.47 -8.20
C GLU A 47 2.15 -7.83 -6.70
N GLY A 48 1.90 -6.83 -5.85
CA GLY A 48 1.87 -6.97 -4.39
C GLY A 48 3.09 -6.32 -3.72
N CYS A 49 2.91 -5.86 -2.48
CA CYS A 49 3.85 -4.94 -1.82
C CYS A 49 5.23 -5.58 -1.53
N MET A 50 5.29 -6.90 -1.42
CA MET A 50 6.56 -7.64 -1.22
C MET A 50 7.19 -8.12 -2.54
N ALA A 51 6.52 -7.93 -3.68
CA ALA A 51 6.97 -8.34 -5.01
C ALA A 51 7.11 -7.15 -5.99
N LEU A 52 7.41 -5.95 -5.47
CA LEU A 52 7.48 -4.72 -6.26
C LEU A 52 8.76 -4.63 -7.10
N THR A 53 8.58 -4.47 -8.41
CA THR A 53 9.64 -4.11 -9.37
C THR A 53 9.55 -2.63 -9.75
N PRO A 54 10.60 -2.01 -10.36
CA PRO A 54 10.56 -0.62 -10.80
C PRO A 54 9.40 -0.27 -11.75
N GLU A 55 8.84 -1.24 -12.45
CA GLU A 55 7.70 -1.08 -13.35
C GLU A 55 6.36 -1.05 -12.62
N CYS A 56 6.32 -1.41 -11.34
CA CYS A 56 5.10 -1.36 -10.53
C CYS A 56 4.83 0.07 -10.04
N TRP A 57 3.61 0.57 -10.15
CA TRP A 57 3.15 1.79 -9.46
C TRP A 57 3.45 1.75 -7.97
N GLY A 58 3.25 0.58 -7.35
CA GLY A 58 3.54 0.37 -5.93
C GLY A 58 5.00 0.64 -5.56
N TYR A 59 5.92 0.63 -6.52
CA TYR A 59 7.32 1.04 -6.32
C TYR A 59 7.43 2.49 -5.87
N ASP A 60 6.57 3.38 -6.37
CA ASP A 60 6.52 4.80 -6.04
C ASP A 60 5.51 5.13 -4.94
N CYS A 61 4.87 4.11 -4.34
CA CYS A 61 4.00 4.29 -3.18
C CYS A 61 4.77 5.00 -2.07
N LYS A 62 4.19 6.11 -1.55
CA LYS A 62 4.83 6.94 -0.51
C LYS A 62 5.22 6.17 0.75
N ILE A 63 4.45 5.15 1.14
CA ILE A 63 4.80 4.29 2.29
C ILE A 63 5.97 3.38 1.95
N VAL A 64 5.96 2.74 0.78
CA VAL A 64 7.06 1.87 0.32
C VAL A 64 8.35 2.65 0.23
N GLN A 65 8.33 3.83 -0.39
CA GLN A 65 9.47 4.74 -0.47
C GLN A 65 9.98 5.17 0.91
N CYS A 66 9.07 5.52 1.83
CA CYS A 66 9.42 5.86 3.21
C CYS A 66 10.15 4.70 3.92
N LEU A 67 9.64 3.48 3.78
CA LEU A 67 10.23 2.28 4.40
C LEU A 67 11.58 1.92 3.77
N ARG A 68 11.70 1.98 2.44
CA ARG A 68 12.98 1.76 1.73
C ARG A 68 14.05 2.74 2.19
N ASN A 69 13.72 4.03 2.28
CA ASN A 69 14.67 5.06 2.72
C ASN A 69 15.12 4.88 4.18
N LYS A 70 14.30 4.23 5.02
CA LYS A 70 14.62 3.90 6.42
C LYS A 70 15.23 2.49 6.58
N GLY A 71 15.39 1.72 5.51
CA GLY A 71 15.83 0.32 5.58
C GLY A 71 14.85 -0.63 6.27
N LEU A 72 13.57 -0.27 6.32
CA LEU A 72 12.51 -1.03 7.00
C LEU A 72 11.66 -1.80 5.99
N GLN A 73 11.08 -2.92 6.42
CA GLN A 73 10.13 -3.71 5.63
C GLN A 73 8.68 -3.33 5.93
N PHE A 74 8.35 -3.01 7.18
CA PHE A 74 6.98 -2.72 7.64
C PHE A 74 6.94 -1.49 8.54
N CYS A 75 5.77 -0.85 8.60
CA CYS A 75 5.58 0.33 9.46
C CYS A 75 5.79 0.03 10.96
N TYR A 76 5.42 -1.16 11.46
CA TYR A 76 5.65 -1.53 12.88
C TYR A 76 7.12 -1.53 13.29
N GLN A 77 8.06 -1.57 12.35
CA GLN A 77 9.49 -1.52 12.65
C GLN A 77 9.99 -0.08 12.89
N CYS A 78 9.12 0.93 12.74
CA CYS A 78 9.49 2.33 12.87
C CYS A 78 9.10 2.90 14.23
N ASN A 79 10.03 3.53 14.93
CA ASN A 79 9.77 4.17 16.22
C ASN A 79 8.67 5.24 16.17
N GLU A 80 8.57 6.01 15.09
CA GLU A 80 7.49 7.00 14.91
C GLU A 80 6.11 6.33 14.81
N TYR A 81 6.06 5.14 14.22
CA TYR A 81 4.82 4.37 14.14
C TYR A 81 4.42 3.85 15.53
N GLU A 82 5.37 3.25 16.26
CA GLU A 82 5.19 2.71 17.61
C GLU A 82 4.74 3.79 18.59
N ASN A 83 5.38 4.96 18.53
CA ASN A 83 5.05 6.12 19.35
C ASN A 83 3.76 6.84 18.89
N LYS A 84 3.07 6.33 17.86
CA LYS A 84 1.84 6.92 17.29
C LYS A 84 2.01 8.38 16.81
N THR A 85 3.21 8.76 16.39
CA THR A 85 3.54 10.11 15.88
C THR A 85 3.75 10.14 14.36
N CYS A 86 3.74 9.00 13.68
CA CYS A 86 3.95 8.94 12.23
C CYS A 86 2.75 9.48 11.42
N GLU A 87 2.78 10.76 11.06
CA GLU A 87 1.72 11.38 10.24
C GLU A 87 1.47 10.67 8.90
N LYS A 88 2.52 10.16 8.25
CA LYS A 88 2.40 9.49 6.95
C LYS A 88 1.53 8.24 7.06
N PHE A 89 1.72 7.46 8.11
CA PHE A 89 0.92 6.29 8.38
C PHE A 89 -0.50 6.68 8.77
N GLU A 90 -0.68 7.65 9.67
CA GLU A 90 -2.02 8.11 10.11
C GLU A 90 -2.88 8.65 8.96
N LYS A 91 -2.27 9.41 8.05
CA LYS A 91 -2.94 9.90 6.84
C LYS A 91 -3.39 8.75 5.93
N LEU A 92 -2.63 7.65 5.87
CA LEU A 92 -3.03 6.45 5.14
C LEU A 92 -4.13 5.66 5.88
N ALA A 93 -3.96 5.40 7.18
CA ALA A 93 -4.81 4.48 7.93
C ALA A 93 -6.20 5.05 8.25
N ARG A 94 -6.31 6.37 8.46
CA ARG A 94 -7.55 7.01 8.90
C ARG A 94 -8.75 6.78 7.95
N PRO A 95 -8.63 6.93 6.62
CA PRO A 95 -9.73 6.62 5.70
C PRO A 95 -10.16 5.15 5.77
N TYR A 96 -9.22 4.20 5.77
CA TYR A 96 -9.54 2.76 5.88
C TYR A 96 -10.30 2.43 7.15
N LEU A 97 -9.91 3.01 8.30
CA LEU A 97 -10.61 2.81 9.55
C LEU A 97 -12.01 3.43 9.52
N LYS A 98 -12.14 4.67 9.06
CA LYS A 98 -13.41 5.42 9.10
C LYS A 98 -14.44 4.94 8.06
N GLU A 99 -13.99 4.63 6.86
CA GLU A 99 -14.87 4.35 5.72
C GLU A 99 -15.09 2.84 5.53
N ASN A 100 -14.11 2.02 5.88
CA ASN A 100 -14.16 0.57 5.63
C ASN A 100 -14.12 -0.27 6.92
N GLY A 101 -13.93 0.35 8.09
CA GLY A 101 -13.75 -0.38 9.36
C GLY A 101 -12.46 -1.20 9.42
N VAL A 102 -11.50 -0.93 8.52
CA VAL A 102 -10.25 -1.68 8.42
C VAL A 102 -9.17 -1.00 9.25
N ASP A 103 -8.79 -1.62 10.38
CA ASP A 103 -7.70 -1.16 11.23
C ASP A 103 -6.34 -1.65 10.70
N LEU A 104 -5.63 -0.75 10.01
CA LEU A 104 -4.30 -1.05 9.50
C LEU A 104 -3.24 -1.24 10.60
N ARG A 105 -3.44 -0.67 11.79
CA ARG A 105 -2.52 -0.90 12.91
C ARG A 105 -2.69 -2.31 13.44
N ALA A 106 -3.93 -2.73 13.70
CA ALA A 106 -4.22 -4.09 14.12
C ALA A 106 -3.67 -5.13 13.14
N ASN A 107 -3.75 -4.87 11.83
CA ASN A 107 -3.19 -5.77 10.82
C ASN A 107 -1.65 -5.86 10.81
N LEU A 108 -0.96 -4.93 11.46
CA LEU A 108 0.49 -4.90 11.61
C LEU A 108 0.96 -5.43 12.97
N GLU A 109 0.04 -5.73 13.88
CA GLU A 109 0.36 -6.32 15.19
C GLU A 109 0.97 -7.72 14.98
N ARG A 110 1.97 -8.04 15.80
CA ARG A 110 2.70 -9.32 15.78
C ARG A 110 2.16 -10.26 16.84
#